data_AF-A0A926GUH7-F1
#
_entry.id   AF-A0A926GUH7-F1
#
_cell.length_a   1.000
_cell.length_b   1.000
_cell.length_c   1.000
_cell.angle_alpha   90.00
_cell.angle_beta   90.00
_cell.angle_gamma   90.00
#
_symmetry.space_group_name_H-M   'P 1'
#
loop_
_entity.id
_entity.type
_entity.pdbx_description
1 polymer ?
#
loop_
_entity_poly.entity_id
_entity_poly.type
_entity_poly.pdbx_seq_one_letter_code
_entity_poly.pdbx_strand_id
1 'polypeptide(L)' 'MIKQIPHPATGTGPATLTLALTVAAELHTPAPRAPEVAPTATRPARRAARRRRTAARS' A
#
# COMPACT_ATOMS: atom_id res chain seq x y z
N MET A 1 15.47 -31.05 -8.96
CA MET A 1 16.48 -30.70 -7.95
C MET A 1 16.91 -29.26 -8.20
N ILE A 2 16.64 -28.32 -7.29
CA ILE A 2 16.93 -26.88 -7.50
C ILE A 2 18.14 -26.50 -6.66
N LYS A 3 19.14 -25.88 -7.29
CA LYS A 3 20.31 -25.31 -6.60
C LYS A 3 20.02 -23.86 -6.21
N GLN A 4 20.22 -23.52 -4.95
CA GLN A 4 20.26 -22.14 -4.52
C GLN A 4 21.69 -21.61 -4.67
N ILE A 5 21.84 -20.49 -5.37
CA ILE A 5 23.10 -19.76 -5.49
C ILE A 5 22.97 -18.51 -4.64
N PRO A 6 23.78 -18.35 -3.57
CA PRO A 6 23.77 -17.14 -2.78
C PRO A 6 24.34 -16.00 -3.62
N HIS A 7 23.55 -14.95 -3.79
CA HIS A 7 24.01 -13.71 -4.41
C HIS A 7 24.40 -12.77 -3.27
N PRO A 8 25.68 -12.41 -3.12
CA PRO A 8 26.07 -11.40 -2.16
C PRO A 8 25.43 -10.08 -2.57
N ALA A 9 24.42 -9.63 -1.81
CA ALA A 9 23.86 -8.30 -1.98
C ALA A 9 24.92 -7.29 -1.52
N THR A 10 25.59 -6.64 -2.46
CA THR A 10 26.51 -5.56 -2.16
C THR A 10 25.74 -4.32 -1.73
N GLY A 11 26.12 -3.74 -0.58
CA GLY A 11 25.73 -2.37 -0.26
C GLY A 11 24.33 -2.18 0.31
N THR A 12 23.90 -3.01 1.25
CA THR A 12 22.65 -2.79 2.02
C THR A 12 22.88 -2.07 3.36
N GLY A 13 24.11 -1.59 3.60
CA GLY A 13 24.44 -0.85 4.82
C GLY A 13 23.86 0.57 4.83
N PRO A 14 23.78 1.22 6.01
CA PRO A 14 23.19 2.54 6.14
C PRO A 14 23.88 3.60 5.27
N ALA A 15 25.22 3.54 5.14
CA ALA A 15 25.96 4.44 4.27
C ALA A 15 25.57 4.32 2.79
N THR A 16 25.38 3.08 2.31
CA THR A 16 24.94 2.83 0.93
C THR A 16 23.49 3.22 0.71
N LEU A 17 22.63 3.00 1.71
CA LEU A 17 21.24 3.46 1.66
C LEU A 17 21.16 4.99 1.56
N THR A 18 21.92 5.71 2.37
CA THR A 18 21.98 7.18 2.31
C THR A 18 22.42 7.65 0.93
N LEU A 19 23.50 7.07 0.38
CA LEU A 19 23.96 7.39 -0.97
C LEU A 19 22.86 7.17 -2.02
N ALA A 20 22.19 6.03 -1.97
CA ALA A 20 21.12 5.69 -2.92
C ALA A 20 19.93 6.67 -2.82
N LEU A 21 19.54 7.06 -1.62
CA LEU A 21 18.48 8.05 -1.40
C LEU A 21 18.88 9.44 -1.88
N THR A 22 20.13 9.85 -1.68
CA THR A 22 20.66 11.12 -2.20
C THR A 22 20.61 11.13 -3.73
N VAL A 23 21.11 10.08 -4.38
CA VAL A 23 21.05 9.97 -5.85
C VAL A 23 19.61 9.95 -6.35
N ALA A 24 18.72 9.23 -5.67
CA ALA A 24 17.31 9.21 -6.03
C ALA A 24 16.67 10.60 -5.91
N ALA A 25 17.01 11.39 -4.88
CA ALA A 25 16.52 12.75 -4.71
C ALA A 25 17.02 13.70 -5.82
N GLU A 26 18.28 13.57 -6.26
CA GLU A 26 18.84 14.35 -7.37
C GLU A 26 18.16 14.03 -8.71
N LEU A 27 17.81 12.76 -8.93
CA LEU A 27 17.22 12.31 -10.19
C LEU A 27 15.69 12.40 -10.22
N HIS A 28 15.02 12.46 -9.07
CA HIS A 28 13.57 12.45 -8.99
C HIS A 28 13.01 13.87 -8.94
N THR A 29 12.30 14.27 -9.99
CA THR A 29 11.49 15.49 -9.97
C THR A 29 10.31 15.30 -8.99
N PRO A 30 10.15 16.13 -7.95
CA PRO A 30 9.04 16.01 -7.02
C PRO A 30 7.69 16.09 -7.75
N ALA A 31 6.92 15.01 -7.70
CA ALA A 31 5.59 14.97 -8.29
C ALA A 31 4.53 15.45 -7.28
N PRO A 32 3.50 16.19 -7.71
CA PRO A 32 2.40 16.55 -6.83
C PRO A 32 1.70 15.29 -6.34
N ARG A 33 1.20 15.33 -5.10
CA ARG A 33 0.43 14.24 -4.53
C ARG A 33 -0.83 14.03 -5.35
N ALA A 34 -1.11 12.79 -5.73
CA ALA A 34 -2.35 12.45 -6.42
C ALA A 34 -3.56 12.79 -5.55
N PRO A 35 -4.73 13.11 -6.14
CA PRO A 35 -5.95 13.37 -5.40
C PRO A 35 -6.29 12.21 -4.45
N GLU A 36 -6.58 12.52 -3.19
CA GLU A 36 -7.02 11.52 -2.22
C GLU A 36 -8.42 11.02 -2.62
N VAL A 37 -8.53 9.75 -3.02
CA VAL A 37 -9.81 9.12 -3.32
C VAL A 37 -10.42 8.62 -2.02
N ALA A 38 -11.54 9.23 -1.60
CA ALA A 38 -12.29 8.75 -0.46
C ALA A 38 -12.77 7.30 -0.70
N PRO A 39 -12.61 6.40 0.27
CA PRO A 39 -13.16 5.05 0.13
C PRO A 39 -14.67 5.12 -0.04
N THR A 40 -15.22 4.39 -1.01
CA THR A 40 -16.67 4.26 -1.17
C THR A 40 -17.24 3.63 0.09
N ALA A 41 -18.16 4.35 0.74
CA ALA A 41 -18.80 3.88 1.96
C ALA A 41 -19.57 2.58 1.68
N THR A 42 -18.94 1.44 1.98
CA THR A 42 -19.61 0.14 1.89
C THR A 42 -20.60 0.08 3.04
N ARG A 43 -21.91 0.11 2.73
CA ARG A 43 -22.95 0.02 3.76
C ARG A 43 -22.70 -1.24 4.59
N PRO A 44 -22.52 -1.13 5.93
CA PRO A 44 -22.23 -2.29 6.75
C PRO A 44 -23.39 -3.29 6.63
N ALA A 45 -23.08 -4.53 6.27
CA ALA A 45 -24.06 -5.60 6.04
C ALA A 45 -25.07 -5.75 7.21
N ARG A 46 -24.63 -5.43 8.43
CA ARG A 46 -25.44 -5.41 9.65
C ARG A 46 -26.64 -4.46 9.59
N ARG A 47 -26.49 -3.25 8.99
CA ARG A 47 -27.61 -2.31 8.80
C ARG A 47 -28.59 -2.81 7.73
N ALA A 48 -28.11 -3.53 6.72
CA ALA A 48 -28.99 -4.14 5.72
C ALA A 48 -29.80 -5.31 6.28
N ALA A 49 -29.18 -6.18 7.07
CA ALA A 49 -29.87 -7.28 7.73
C ALA A 49 -30.97 -6.78 8.70
N ARG A 50 -30.71 -5.70 9.46
CA ARG A 50 -31.72 -5.12 10.38
C ARG A 50 -32.93 -4.58 9.63
N ARG A 51 -32.74 -3.87 8.51
CA ARG A 51 -33.85 -3.36 7.68
C ARG A 51 -34.71 -4.47 7.09
N ARG A 52 -34.10 -5.57 6.64
CA ARG A 52 -34.84 -6.75 6.16
C ARG A 52 -35.71 -7.37 7.26
N ARG A 53 -35.17 -7.48 8.47
CA ARG A 53 -35.90 -8.05 9.62
C ARG A 53 -37.07 -7.19 10.11
N THR A 54 -37.01 -5.87 9.92
CA THR A 54 -38.13 -4.98 10.25
C THR A 54 -39.20 -4.98 9.16
N ALA A 55 -38.79 -5.03 7.89
CA ALA A 55 -39.73 -5.13 6.75
C ALA A 55 -40.48 -6.48 6.71
N ALA A 56 -39.88 -7.55 7.20
CA ALA A 56 -40.54 -8.86 7.30
C ALA A 56 -41.50 -9.00 8.50
N ARG A 57 -41.68 -7.95 9.31
CA ARG A 57 -42.57 -7.93 10.49
C ARG A 57 -43.75 -6.96 10.36
N SER A 58 -43.86 -6.26 9.23
CA SER A 58 -45.00 -5.41 8.87
C SER A 58 -45.87 -6.13 7.86
#